data_AF-A0A3D1M4X0-F1
#
_entry.id   AF-A0A3D1M4X0-F1
#
_cell.length_a   1.000
_cell.length_b   1.000
_cell.length_c   1.000
_cell.angle_alpha   90.00
_cell.angle_beta   90.00
_cell.angle_gamma   90.00
#
_symmetry.space_group_name_H-M   'P 1'
#
loop_
_entity.id
_entity.type
_entity.pdbx_description
1 polymer ?
#
loop_
_entity_poly.entity_id
_entity_poly.type
_entity_poly.pdbx_seq_one_letter_code
_entity_poly.pdbx_strand_id
1 'polypeptide(L)'
;GRCRMCVCGPEANRHYLQHNQLIRVATKYPRIARDYFYEKKNQTVELIKLNGSIELAPIVGLSEVIVDIVETGSTLRENGLTVLEEICPLSARVVVNPVSMKMDNARITQLIQAMRANLPGDRS
;
A
#
# COMPACT_ATOMS: atom_id res chain seq x y z
N GLY A 1 -8.15 7.20 7.04
CA GLY A 1 -8.89 6.04 7.57
C GLY A 1 -7.93 4.90 7.87
N ARG A 2 -8.47 3.69 8.08
CA ARG A 2 -7.65 2.47 8.11
C ARG A 2 -7.25 2.13 6.68
N CYS A 3 -6.02 2.43 6.31
CA CYS A 3 -5.48 2.04 5.01
C CYS A 3 -4.83 0.67 5.12
N ARG A 4 -4.63 0.01 3.99
CA ARG A 4 -3.93 -1.28 3.90
C ARG A 4 -3.17 -1.35 2.59
N MET A 5 -2.05 -2.06 2.60
CA MET A 5 -1.34 -2.44 1.38
C MET A 5 -1.97 -3.73 0.85
N CYS A 6 -2.31 -3.78 -0.43
CA CYS A 6 -3.03 -4.89 -1.05
C CYS A 6 -2.42 -5.30 -2.39
N VAL A 7 -2.57 -6.58 -2.74
CA VAL A 7 -2.53 -7.04 -4.13
C VAL A 7 -3.92 -6.83 -4.73
N CYS A 8 -4.00 -6.11 -5.84
CA CYS A 8 -5.25 -5.81 -6.51
C CYS A 8 -5.18 -6.18 -7.99
N GLY A 9 -6.32 -6.45 -8.61
CA GLY A 9 -6.39 -6.79 -10.02
C GLY A 9 -7.81 -7.18 -10.43
N PRO A 10 -8.01 -7.56 -11.70
CA PRO A 10 -9.24 -8.21 -12.13
C PRO A 10 -9.47 -9.49 -11.31
N GLU A 11 -10.70 -9.77 -10.89
CA GLU A 11 -11.01 -10.99 -10.11
C GLU A 11 -10.61 -12.26 -10.87
N ALA A 12 -10.74 -12.24 -12.20
CA ALA A 12 -10.29 -13.32 -13.08
C ALA A 12 -8.80 -13.68 -12.89
N ASN A 13 -7.96 -12.72 -12.46
CA ASN A 13 -6.52 -12.90 -12.29
C ASN A 13 -6.14 -13.49 -10.92
N ARG A 14 -7.11 -13.77 -10.03
CA ARG A 14 -6.84 -14.39 -8.71
C ARG A 14 -6.06 -15.70 -8.81
N HIS A 15 -6.34 -16.51 -9.83
CA HIS A 15 -5.70 -17.81 -10.01
C HIS A 15 -4.18 -17.73 -10.18
N TYR A 16 -3.65 -16.61 -10.70
CA TYR A 16 -2.22 -16.40 -10.83
C TYR A 16 -1.48 -16.34 -9.48
N LEU A 17 -2.19 -15.99 -8.40
CA LEU A 17 -1.63 -15.90 -7.05
C LEU A 17 -1.61 -17.24 -6.30
N GLN A 18 -2.16 -18.30 -6.90
CA GLN A 18 -2.30 -19.62 -6.29
C GLN A 18 -1.30 -20.65 -6.82
N HIS A 19 -0.83 -20.49 -8.05
CA HIS A 19 -0.09 -21.53 -8.79
C HIS A 19 1.39 -21.22 -9.02
N ASN A 20 1.99 -20.28 -8.27
CA ASN A 20 3.39 -19.87 -8.42
C ASN A 20 3.79 -19.52 -9.87
N GLN A 21 2.84 -18.99 -10.63
CA GLN A 21 3.09 -18.57 -12.01
C GLN A 21 3.95 -17.30 -12.02
N LEU A 22 4.85 -17.20 -13.00
CA LEU A 22 5.55 -15.96 -13.27
C LEU A 22 4.54 -14.93 -13.79
N ILE A 23 4.34 -13.86 -13.02
CA ILE A 23 3.44 -12.76 -13.36
C ILE A 23 4.13 -11.41 -13.23
N ARG A 24 3.60 -10.42 -13.92
CA ARG A 24 3.99 -9.02 -13.85
C ARG A 24 3.15 -8.33 -12.78
N VAL A 25 3.84 -7.61 -11.90
CA VAL A 25 3.24 -6.87 -10.79
C VAL A 25 3.64 -5.40 -10.93
N ALA A 26 2.68 -4.53 -11.21
CA ALA A 26 2.94 -3.10 -11.26
C ALA A 26 2.76 -2.44 -9.89
N THR A 27 3.68 -1.58 -9.49
CA THR A 27 3.61 -0.94 -8.16
C THR A 27 4.47 0.32 -8.06
N LYS A 28 4.07 1.25 -7.19
CA LYS A 28 4.94 2.32 -6.69
C LYS A 28 5.89 1.85 -5.58
N TYR A 29 5.64 0.67 -5.02
CA TYR A 29 6.27 0.12 -3.81
C TYR A 29 7.02 -1.18 -4.10
N PRO A 30 8.04 -1.19 -4.99
CA PRO A 30 8.68 -2.42 -5.45
C PRO A 30 9.33 -3.23 -4.32
N ARG A 31 9.84 -2.57 -3.27
CA ARG A 31 10.36 -3.27 -2.08
C ARG A 31 9.27 -4.05 -1.35
N ILE A 32 8.14 -3.42 -1.07
CA ILE A 32 7.02 -4.07 -0.37
C ILE A 32 6.45 -5.22 -1.21
N ALA A 33 6.28 -5.01 -2.52
CA ALA A 33 5.83 -6.05 -3.43
C ALA A 33 6.81 -7.23 -3.49
N ARG A 34 8.11 -6.96 -3.63
CA ARG A 34 9.15 -7.99 -3.61
C ARG A 34 9.09 -8.79 -2.31
N ASP A 35 9.10 -8.13 -1.16
CA ASP A 35 9.15 -8.82 0.13
C ASP A 35 7.88 -9.68 0.32
N TYR A 36 6.71 -9.21 -0.16
CA TYR A 36 5.49 -10.01 -0.17
C TYR A 36 5.59 -11.25 -1.07
N PHE A 37 5.91 -11.07 -2.35
CA PHE A 37 5.89 -12.16 -3.33
C PHE A 37 7.02 -13.18 -3.10
N TYR A 38 8.24 -12.73 -2.84
CA TYR A 38 9.37 -13.63 -2.64
C TYR A 38 9.41 -14.22 -1.23
N GLU A 39 9.34 -13.39 -0.18
CA GLU A 39 9.57 -13.88 1.18
C GLU A 39 8.34 -14.52 1.79
N LYS A 40 7.14 -13.99 1.52
CA LYS A 40 5.89 -14.55 2.08
C LYS A 40 5.21 -15.57 1.18
N LYS A 41 5.12 -15.31 -0.13
CA LYS A 41 4.40 -16.19 -1.06
C LYS A 41 5.28 -17.24 -1.73
N ASN A 42 6.60 -17.08 -1.68
CA ASN A 42 7.54 -17.91 -2.43
C ASN A 42 7.18 -17.99 -3.94
N GLN A 43 6.76 -16.86 -4.51
CA GLN A 43 6.35 -16.71 -5.90
C GLN A 43 7.29 -15.71 -6.61
N THR A 44 7.92 -16.16 -7.70
CA THR A 44 8.73 -15.30 -8.55
C THR A 44 7.83 -14.40 -9.40
N VAL A 45 8.13 -13.10 -9.43
CA VAL A 45 7.37 -12.10 -10.18
C VAL A 45 8.28 -11.14 -10.92
N GLU A 46 7.79 -10.57 -12.02
CA GLU A 46 8.40 -9.43 -12.70
C GLU A 46 7.84 -8.13 -12.12
N LEU A 47 8.65 -7.33 -11.44
CA LEU A 47 8.21 -6.07 -10.83
C LEU A 47 8.34 -4.91 -11.80
N ILE A 48 7.21 -4.26 -12.09
CA ILE A 48 7.15 -3.05 -12.93
C ILE A 48 6.95 -1.85 -12.01
N LYS A 49 7.99 -1.02 -11.87
CA LYS A 49 7.90 0.20 -11.06
C LYS A 49 7.13 1.27 -11.84
N LEU A 50 6.06 1.77 -11.25
CA LEU A 50 5.28 2.91 -11.74
C LEU A 50 5.30 4.07 -10.74
N ASN A 51 5.13 5.30 -11.23
CA ASN A 51 5.14 6.49 -10.38
C ASN A 51 3.73 7.02 -10.05
N GLY A 52 2.71 6.60 -10.82
CA GLY A 52 1.30 6.97 -10.66
C GLY A 52 0.42 6.18 -11.62
N SER A 53 -0.90 6.36 -11.52
CA SER A 53 -1.93 5.68 -12.35
C SER A 53 -1.74 4.16 -12.39
N ILE A 54 -1.58 3.57 -11.21
CA ILE A 54 -1.25 2.16 -11.04
C ILE A 54 -2.42 1.29 -11.50
N GLU A 55 -3.64 1.74 -11.21
CA GLU A 55 -4.92 1.13 -11.57
C GLU A 55 -5.10 0.90 -13.09
N LEU A 56 -4.41 1.66 -13.93
CA LEU A 56 -4.48 1.48 -15.38
C LEU A 56 -3.65 0.28 -15.87
N ALA A 57 -2.62 -0.13 -15.12
CA ALA A 57 -1.68 -1.16 -15.57
C ALA A 57 -2.36 -2.50 -15.93
N PRO A 58 -3.32 -3.03 -15.14
CA PRO A 58 -4.06 -4.22 -15.54
C PRO A 58 -4.98 -4.00 -16.73
N ILE A 59 -5.61 -2.82 -16.82
CA ILE A 59 -6.58 -2.49 -17.88
C ILE A 59 -5.91 -2.50 -19.25
N VAL A 60 -4.67 -2.00 -19.35
CA VAL A 60 -3.91 -1.94 -20.60
C VAL A 60 -3.02 -3.16 -20.84
N GLY A 61 -3.11 -4.19 -20.00
CA GLY A 61 -2.32 -5.42 -20.13
C GLY A 61 -0.84 -5.28 -19.78
N LEU A 62 -0.45 -4.20 -19.08
CA LEU A 62 0.93 -3.99 -18.62
C LEU A 62 1.30 -4.96 -17.49
N SER A 63 0.36 -5.30 -16.61
CA SER A 63 0.58 -6.23 -15.51
C SER A 63 -0.67 -7.08 -15.21
N GLU A 64 -0.48 -8.29 -14.67
CA GLU A 64 -1.61 -9.12 -14.25
C GLU A 64 -2.24 -8.60 -12.96
N VAL A 65 -1.42 -8.07 -12.05
CA VAL A 65 -1.85 -7.50 -10.77
C VAL A 65 -1.07 -6.23 -10.44
N ILE A 66 -1.54 -5.51 -9.43
CA ILE A 66 -0.86 -4.35 -8.85
C ILE A 66 -0.66 -4.54 -7.35
N VAL A 67 0.34 -3.87 -6.79
CA VAL A 67 0.48 -3.68 -5.34
C VAL A 67 0.34 -2.20 -5.02
N ASP A 68 -0.72 -1.84 -4.28
CA ASP A 68 -1.01 -0.45 -3.94
C ASP A 68 -1.76 -0.30 -2.60
N ILE A 69 -1.82 0.94 -2.11
CA ILE A 69 -2.54 1.32 -0.89
C ILE A 69 -4.04 1.43 -1.18
N VAL A 70 -4.84 0.79 -0.34
CA VAL A 70 -6.29 0.77 -0.42
C VAL A 70 -6.88 1.32 0.88
N GLU A 71 -7.81 2.26 0.77
CA GLU A 71 -8.65 2.74 1.87
C GLU A 71 -10.07 2.14 1.75
N THR A 72 -10.96 2.81 1.00
CA THR A 72 -12.35 2.38 0.77
C THR A 72 -12.49 1.45 -0.44
N GLY A 73 -11.48 1.38 -1.31
CA GLY A 73 -11.53 0.64 -2.57
C GLY A 73 -12.48 1.23 -3.61
N SER A 74 -12.89 2.51 -3.51
CA SER A 74 -13.70 3.16 -4.56
C SER A 74 -12.94 3.22 -5.89
N THR A 75 -11.69 3.69 -5.88
CA THR A 75 -10.85 3.82 -7.08
C THR A 75 -10.62 2.48 -7.79
N LEU A 76 -10.46 1.38 -7.04
CA LEU A 76 -10.35 0.06 -7.63
C LEU A 76 -11.62 -0.33 -8.39
N ARG A 77 -12.79 -0.14 -7.76
CA ARG A 77 -14.09 -0.49 -8.34
C ARG A 77 -14.41 0.31 -9.60
N GLU A 78 -14.08 1.61 -9.61
CA GLU A 78 -14.22 2.48 -10.77
C GLU A 78 -13.41 1.99 -11.98
N ASN A 79 -12.33 1.26 -11.72
CA ASN A 79 -11.42 0.69 -12.71
C ASN A 79 -11.62 -0.81 -12.94
N GLY A 80 -12.70 -1.40 -12.41
CA GLY A 80 -12.99 -2.83 -12.56
C GLY A 80 -12.03 -3.76 -11.81
N LEU A 81 -11.29 -3.22 -10.83
CA LEU A 81 -10.35 -3.97 -10.00
C LEU A 81 -10.97 -4.29 -8.64
N THR A 82 -10.45 -5.36 -8.02
CA THR A 82 -10.80 -5.75 -6.66
C THR A 82 -9.54 -6.07 -5.86
N VAL A 83 -9.69 -6.16 -4.53
CA VAL A 83 -8.64 -6.63 -3.64
C VAL A 83 -8.56 -8.15 -3.77
N LEU A 84 -7.41 -8.64 -4.22
CA LEU A 84 -7.14 -10.07 -4.35
C LEU A 84 -6.55 -10.61 -3.03
N GLU A 85 -5.59 -9.91 -2.45
CA GLU A 85 -4.94 -10.28 -1.20
C GLU A 85 -4.57 -9.03 -0.38
N GLU A 86 -4.58 -9.15 0.95
CA GLU A 86 -4.11 -8.09 1.86
C GLU A 86 -2.69 -8.38 2.34
N ILE A 87 -1.80 -7.39 2.24
CA ILE A 87 -0.37 -7.54 2.58
C ILE A 87 -0.13 -7.12 4.03
N CYS A 88 -0.57 -5.91 4.40
CA CYS A 88 -0.45 -5.39 5.75
C CYS A 88 -1.35 -4.16 6.00
N PRO A 89 -1.76 -3.89 7.25
CA PRO A 89 -2.41 -2.65 7.61
C PRO A 89 -1.43 -1.47 7.60
N LEU A 90 -1.93 -0.28 7.26
CA LEU A 90 -1.17 0.97 7.22
C LEU A 90 -1.83 2.03 8.10
N SER A 91 -0.99 2.79 8.81
CA SER A 91 -1.41 3.93 9.61
C SER A 91 -0.54 5.14 9.33
N ALA A 92 -1.15 6.32 9.36
CA ALA A 92 -0.42 7.58 9.34
C ALA A 92 0.36 7.74 10.65
N ARG A 93 1.63 8.13 10.56
CA ARG A 93 2.49 8.38 11.71
C ARG A 93 3.12 9.76 11.62
N VAL A 94 3.18 10.46 12.75
CA VAL A 94 3.94 11.70 12.88
C VAL A 94 5.40 11.35 13.10
N VAL A 95 6.27 11.78 12.19
CA VAL A 95 7.72 11.58 12.26
C VAL A 95 8.38 12.95 12.41
N VAL A 96 9.32 13.06 13.35
CA VAL A 96 10.00 14.32 13.67
C VAL A 96 11.50 14.14 13.46
N ASN A 97 12.15 15.15 12.88
CA ASN A 97 13.60 15.20 12.81
C ASN A 97 14.20 15.31 14.23
N PRO A 98 15.14 14.42 14.62
CA PRO A 98 15.73 14.44 15.96
C PRO A 98 16.45 15.75 16.34
N VAL A 99 17.08 16.42 15.37
CA VAL A 99 17.77 17.70 15.59
C VAL A 99 16.76 18.80 15.88
N SER A 100 15.72 18.90 15.04
CA SER A 100 14.62 19.85 15.26
C SER A 100 13.92 19.61 16.61
N MET A 101 13.71 18.35 16.99
CA MET A 101 13.11 17.98 18.28
C MET A 101 13.92 18.45 19.50
N LYS A 102 15.25 18.57 19.36
CA LYS A 102 16.13 19.10 20.41
C LYS A 102 16.15 20.63 20.44
N MET A 103 16.24 21.26 19.27
CA MET A 103 16.33 22.72 19.15
C MET A 103 15.01 23.43 19.46
N ASP A 104 13.88 22.89 18.97
CA ASP A 104 12.55 23.49 19.05
C ASP A 104 11.59 22.63 19.91
N ASN A 105 12.14 22.01 20.97
CA ASN A 105 11.43 20.98 21.74
C ASN A 105 10.03 21.42 22.21
N ALA A 106 9.93 22.61 22.80
CA ALA A 106 8.69 23.13 23.36
C ALA A 106 7.61 23.30 22.28
N ARG A 107 7.95 23.96 21.17
CA ARG A 107 7.04 24.23 20.06
C ARG A 107 6.56 22.94 19.39
N ILE A 108 7.48 21.99 19.15
CA ILE A 108 7.15 20.71 18.51
C ILE A 108 6.28 19.86 19.44
N THR A 109 6.59 19.83 20.75
CA THR A 109 5.80 19.07 21.72
C THR A 109 4.38 19.62 21.82
N GLN A 110 4.22 20.95 21.85
CA GLN A 110 2.90 21.60 21.83
C GLN A 110 2.10 21.20 20.58
N LEU A 111 2.72 21.23 19.39
CA LEU A 111 2.05 20.81 18.16
C LEU A 111 1.61 19.34 18.21
N ILE A 112 2.49 18.44 18.66
CA ILE A 112 2.17 17.02 18.80
C ILE A 112 1.01 16.81 19.78
N GLN A 113 1.00 17.53 20.91
CA GLN A 113 -0.09 17.46 21.90
C GLN A 113 -1.41 17.97 21.31
N ALA A 114 -1.38 19.10 20.59
CA ALA A 114 -2.56 19.63 19.92
C ALA A 114 -3.11 18.66 18.87
N MET A 115 -2.24 18.02 18.08
CA MET A 115 -2.66 16.98 17.13
C MET A 115 -3.28 15.78 17.86
N ARG A 116 -2.65 15.30 18.94
CA ARG A 116 -3.17 14.18 19.75
C ARG A 116 -4.55 14.46 20.34
N ALA A 117 -4.79 15.67 20.84
CA ALA A 117 -6.09 16.06 21.40
C ALA A 117 -7.23 16.04 20.37
N ASN A 118 -6.92 16.18 19.08
CA ASN A 118 -7.88 16.20 17.99
C ASN A 118 -7.98 14.87 17.21
N LEU A 119 -7.20 13.85 17.60
CA LEU A 119 -7.37 12.52 17.01
C LEU A 119 -8.60 11.86 17.64
N PRO A 120 -9.50 11.27 16.82
CA PRO A 120 -10.57 10.44 17.36
C PRO A 120 -9.91 9.35 18.21
N GLY A 121 -10.24 9.33 19.51
CA GLY A 121 -9.61 8.42 20.47
C GLY A 121 -9.65 6.98 19.96
N ASP A 122 -8.53 6.29 20.11
CA ASP A 122 -8.38 4.87 19.84
C ASP A 122 -9.31 4.13 20.82
N ARG A 123 -10.59 3.99 20.45
CA ARG A 123 -11.55 3.14 21.14
C ARG A 123 -11.17 1.71 20.78
N SER A 124 -10.25 1.19 21.58
CA SER A 124 -9.97 -0.24 21.77
C SER A 124 -11.25 -1.05 21.86
#